data_AF-A0A8E2JPZ5-F1
#
_entry.id   AF-A0A8E2JPZ5-F1
#
_cell.length_a   1.000
_cell.length_b   1.000
_cell.length_c   1.000
_cell.angle_alpha   90.00
_cell.angle_beta   90.00
_cell.angle_gamma   90.00
#
_symmetry.space_group_name_H-M   'P 1'
#
loop_
_entity.id
_entity.type
_entity.pdbx_description
1 polymer ?
#
loop_
_entity_poly.entity_id
_entity_poly.type
_entity_poly.pdbx_seq_one_letter_code
_entity_poly.pdbx_strand_id
1 'polypeptide(L)'
;FPKTKKWVLRNFTTREFVRADAVALKPDFIAGPRIKGLGFGELVLSRICWSSQVDTSVSEEVTLHKGVWAGHRFDIVTTKKLQAESEDEGAGKWLDVSDEVTKEMEAVWKSECGEEWVREICD
;
A
#
# COMPACT_ATOMS: atom_id res chain seq x y z
N PHE A 1 -3.67 -9.88 16.14
CA PHE A 1 -3.26 -8.46 16.15
C PHE A 1 -4.39 -7.58 16.68
N PRO A 2 -4.13 -6.53 17.48
CA PRO A 2 -5.15 -5.62 17.99
C PRO A 2 -5.97 -4.92 16.90
N LYS A 3 -7.31 -5.08 16.93
CA LYS A 3 -8.23 -4.50 15.94
C LYS A 3 -8.50 -3.00 16.16
N THR A 4 -8.37 -2.53 17.39
CA THR A 4 -8.68 -1.14 17.78
C THR A 4 -7.53 -0.15 17.55
N LYS A 5 -6.38 -0.63 17.06
CA LYS A 5 -5.21 0.21 16.75
C LYS A 5 -5.21 0.57 15.27
N LYS A 6 -4.69 1.75 14.94
CA LYS A 6 -4.35 2.11 13.57
C LYS A 6 -3.03 1.45 13.16
N TRP A 7 -2.97 0.98 11.92
CA TRP A 7 -1.84 0.24 11.36
C TRP A 7 -1.28 0.94 10.13
N VAL A 8 0.03 0.78 9.93
CA VAL A 8 0.76 1.30 8.78
C VAL A 8 1.67 0.22 8.22
N LEU A 9 1.81 0.18 6.90
CA LEU A 9 2.91 -0.48 6.21
C LEU A 9 4.07 0.52 6.14
N ARG A 10 5.28 0.11 6.50
CA ARG A 10 6.47 0.96 6.39
C ARG A 10 7.44 0.38 5.40
N ASN A 11 8.02 1.25 4.59
CA ASN A 11 9.15 0.96 3.73
C ASN A 11 10.42 1.54 4.39
N PHE A 12 11.28 0.67 4.92
CA PHE A 12 12.52 1.09 5.57
C PHE A 12 13.57 1.63 4.61
N THR A 13 13.53 1.22 3.34
CA THR A 13 14.54 1.63 2.35
C THR A 13 14.40 3.11 2.03
N THR A 14 13.16 3.60 1.90
CA THR A 14 12.86 5.00 1.53
C THR A 14 12.34 5.84 2.69
N ARG A 15 12.13 5.24 3.87
CA ARG A 15 11.47 5.88 5.02
C ARG A 15 10.07 6.39 4.69
N GLU A 16 9.32 5.61 3.91
CA GLU A 16 7.92 5.88 3.57
C GLU A 16 6.98 5.04 4.42
N PHE A 17 5.74 5.47 4.58
CA PHE A 17 4.68 4.67 5.16
C PHE A 17 3.33 4.88 4.47
N VAL A 18 2.48 3.88 4.57
CA VAL A 18 1.10 3.89 4.08
C VAL A 18 0.15 3.50 5.20
N ARG A 19 -0.94 4.25 5.36
CA ARG A 19 -1.95 4.03 6.41
C ARG A 19 -3.00 3.03 5.96
N ALA A 20 -3.40 2.12 6.86
CA ALA A 20 -4.48 1.16 6.58
C ALA A 20 -5.82 1.85 6.26
N ASP A 21 -6.09 3.02 6.85
CA ASP A 21 -7.31 3.79 6.62
C ASP A 21 -7.36 4.52 5.27
N ALA A 22 -6.22 4.69 4.61
CA ALA A 22 -6.17 5.20 3.24
C ALA A 22 -6.36 4.09 2.20
N VAL A 23 -5.92 2.86 2.51
CA VAL A 23 -5.99 1.71 1.59
C VAL A 23 -7.39 1.07 1.61
N ALA A 24 -8.06 1.07 2.75
CA ALA A 24 -9.33 0.38 2.91
C ALA A 24 -10.47 1.09 2.16
N LEU A 25 -11.19 0.34 1.32
CA LEU A 25 -12.38 0.82 0.61
C LEU A 25 -13.51 1.26 1.55
N LYS A 26 -13.59 0.64 2.74
CA LYS A 26 -14.55 0.96 3.79
C LYS A 26 -13.88 0.87 5.16
N PRO A 27 -14.22 1.74 6.12
CA PRO A 27 -13.65 1.67 7.48
C PRO A 27 -13.83 0.29 8.15
N ASP A 28 -14.98 -0.35 7.94
CA ASP A 28 -15.30 -1.66 8.54
C ASP A 28 -14.50 -2.83 7.94
N PHE A 29 -13.77 -2.60 6.85
CA PHE A 29 -12.88 -3.62 6.25
C PHE A 29 -11.56 -3.74 7.00
N ILE A 30 -11.26 -2.84 7.94
CA ILE A 30 -10.02 -2.82 8.70
C ILE A 30 -10.17 -3.69 9.96
N ALA A 31 -9.43 -4.80 10.00
CA ALA A 31 -9.35 -5.70 11.15
C ALA A 31 -7.91 -5.81 11.65
N GLY A 32 -7.42 -4.73 12.26
CA GLY A 32 -6.01 -4.60 12.64
C GLY A 32 -5.14 -4.37 11.39
N PRO A 33 -4.07 -5.15 11.15
CA PRO A 33 -3.24 -5.02 9.95
C PRO A 33 -3.85 -5.70 8.71
N ARG A 34 -4.96 -6.43 8.87
CA ARG A 34 -5.66 -7.08 7.75
C ARG A 34 -6.77 -6.15 7.26
N ILE A 35 -6.83 -5.97 5.95
CA ILE A 35 -7.84 -5.16 5.26
C ILE A 35 -8.57 -6.10 4.29
N LYS A 36 -9.91 -6.17 4.36
CA LYS A 36 -10.72 -6.96 3.42
C LYS A 36 -10.69 -6.29 2.03
N GLY A 37 -10.63 -7.09 0.98
CA GLY A 37 -10.61 -6.59 -0.40
C GLY A 37 -9.18 -6.24 -0.81
N LEU A 38 -8.85 -4.94 -0.76
CA LEU A 38 -7.51 -4.44 -1.06
C LEU A 38 -6.76 -4.09 0.22
N GLY A 39 -5.61 -4.72 0.43
CA GLY A 39 -4.77 -4.48 1.60
C GLY A 39 -3.33 -4.13 1.25
N PHE A 40 -2.48 -4.18 2.28
CA PHE A 40 -1.05 -3.89 2.10
C PHE A 40 -0.35 -4.86 1.14
N GLY A 41 -0.86 -6.10 0.98
CA GLY A 41 -0.27 -7.08 0.07
C GLY A 41 -0.41 -6.67 -1.39
N GLU A 42 -1.65 -6.39 -1.81
CA GLU A 42 -1.98 -5.93 -3.17
C GLU A 42 -1.26 -4.61 -3.49
N LEU A 43 -1.23 -3.70 -2.51
CA LEU A 43 -0.51 -2.44 -2.61
C LEU A 43 1.00 -2.66 -2.82
N VAL A 44 1.64 -3.54 -2.04
CA VAL A 44 3.07 -3.85 -2.22
C VAL A 44 3.30 -4.48 -3.59
N LEU A 45 2.47 -5.43 -4.01
CA LEU A 45 2.57 -6.09 -5.32
C LEU A 45 2.55 -5.09 -6.47
N SER A 46 1.73 -4.03 -6.38
CA SER A 46 1.68 -2.98 -7.41
C SER A 46 3.00 -2.22 -7.61
N ARG A 47 3.89 -2.20 -6.61
CA ARG A 47 5.15 -1.42 -6.64
C ARG A 47 6.42 -2.23 -6.53
N ILE A 48 6.38 -3.54 -6.25
CA ILE A 48 7.60 -4.37 -6.16
C ILE A 48 7.92 -5.13 -7.44
N CYS A 49 6.95 -5.30 -8.35
CA CYS A 49 7.15 -6.04 -9.58
C CYS A 49 8.25 -5.39 -10.43
N TRP A 50 9.20 -6.21 -10.89
CA TRP A 50 10.30 -5.76 -11.71
C TRP A 50 10.59 -6.77 -12.82
N SER A 51 10.59 -6.29 -14.06
CA SER A 51 10.92 -7.07 -15.25
C SER A 51 11.59 -6.17 -16.28
N SER A 52 12.50 -6.74 -17.07
CA SER A 52 13.04 -6.09 -18.26
C SER A 52 12.03 -6.08 -19.42
N GLN A 53 11.02 -6.94 -19.36
CA GLN A 53 9.93 -6.99 -20.34
C GLN A 53 8.81 -6.03 -19.94
N VAL A 54 8.25 -5.35 -20.95
CA VAL A 54 7.17 -4.36 -20.77
C VAL A 54 5.81 -5.04 -20.59
N ASP A 55 5.65 -6.24 -21.14
CA ASP A 55 4.41 -7.00 -21.03
C ASP A 55 4.20 -7.47 -19.60
N THR A 56 3.17 -6.91 -18.96
CA THR A 56 2.76 -7.25 -17.60
C THR A 56 1.42 -7.96 -17.54
N SER A 57 0.81 -8.28 -18.70
CA SER A 57 -0.56 -8.79 -18.80
C SER A 57 -1.60 -7.91 -18.09
N VAL A 58 -1.27 -6.64 -17.89
CA VAL A 58 -2.09 -5.54 -17.37
C VAL A 58 -1.95 -4.41 -18.39
N SER A 59 -2.95 -3.51 -18.49
CA SER A 59 -2.92 -2.38 -19.43
C SER A 59 -1.59 -1.63 -19.44
N GLU A 60 -1.15 -1.26 -20.64
CA GLU A 60 0.06 -0.47 -20.88
C GLU A 60 0.00 0.93 -20.23
N GLU A 61 -1.19 1.40 -19.85
CA GLU A 61 -1.36 2.65 -19.12
C GLU A 61 -0.80 2.58 -17.69
N VAL A 62 -0.55 1.38 -17.16
CA VAL A 62 -0.04 1.18 -15.80
C VAL A 62 1.34 0.52 -15.81
N THR A 63 2.35 1.23 -15.29
CA THR A 63 3.73 0.73 -15.28
C THR A 63 3.98 -0.19 -14.09
N LEU A 64 3.74 -1.50 -14.25
CA LEU A 64 3.99 -2.52 -13.21
C LEU A 64 5.38 -3.17 -13.27
N HIS A 65 6.09 -3.10 -14.41
CA HIS A 65 7.35 -3.83 -14.62
C HIS A 65 8.61 -3.08 -14.13
N LYS A 66 8.48 -1.85 -13.63
CA LYS A 66 9.58 -1.05 -13.07
C LYS A 66 9.22 -0.51 -11.70
N GLY A 67 8.71 -1.40 -10.85
CA GLY A 67 8.26 -1.08 -9.52
C GLY A 67 9.33 -0.36 -8.70
N VAL A 68 9.00 0.85 -8.24
CA VAL A 68 9.90 1.70 -7.45
C VAL A 68 10.28 1.11 -6.10
N TRP A 69 9.60 0.04 -5.68
CA TRP A 69 9.84 -0.67 -4.43
C TRP A 69 10.50 -2.04 -4.60
N ALA A 70 10.95 -2.38 -5.81
CA ALA A 70 11.65 -3.64 -6.07
C ALA A 70 12.89 -3.79 -5.15
N GLY A 71 12.93 -4.87 -4.37
CA GLY A 71 14.04 -5.15 -3.43
C GLY A 71 13.99 -4.36 -2.11
N HIS A 72 12.93 -3.61 -1.84
CA HIS A 72 12.79 -2.85 -0.59
C HIS A 72 12.44 -3.73 0.62
N ARG A 73 12.65 -3.18 1.82
CA ARG A 73 12.39 -3.85 3.10
C ARG A 73 11.17 -3.24 3.77
N PHE A 74 10.23 -4.09 4.18
CA PHE A 74 8.95 -3.66 4.75
C PHE A 74 8.68 -4.29 6.12
N ASP A 75 7.92 -3.57 6.94
CA ASP A 75 7.20 -4.14 8.07
C ASP A 75 5.80 -3.52 8.21
N ILE A 76 4.99 -4.12 9.07
CA ILE A 76 3.67 -3.59 9.44
C ILE A 76 3.67 -3.32 10.94
N VAL A 77 3.41 -2.08 11.32
CA VAL A 77 3.39 -1.64 12.71
C VAL A 77 2.17 -0.78 13.01
N THR A 78 1.94 -0.50 14.29
CA THR A 78 0.91 0.48 14.67
C THR A 78 1.40 1.90 14.40
N THR A 79 0.50 2.82 14.05
CA THR A 79 0.81 4.25 13.89
C THR A 79 1.49 4.84 15.12
N LYS A 80 1.11 4.39 16.33
CA LYS A 80 1.76 4.82 17.59
C LYS A 80 3.24 4.45 17.65
N LYS A 81 3.60 3.27 17.15
CA LYS A 81 5.00 2.81 17.12
C LYS A 81 5.81 3.63 16.11
N LEU A 82 5.24 3.91 14.93
CA LEU A 82 5.85 4.82 13.95
C LEU A 82 6.14 6.20 14.57
N GLN A 83 5.16 6.79 15.27
CA GLN A 83 5.29 8.10 15.91
C GLN A 83 6.37 8.12 16.98
N ALA A 84 6.36 7.14 17.90
CA ALA A 84 7.38 7.03 18.94
C ALA A 84 8.80 6.94 18.34
N GLU A 85 9.00 6.11 17.31
CA GLU A 85 10.30 5.99 16.63
C GLU A 85 10.65 7.21 15.75
N SER A 86 9.73 8.14 15.53
CA SER A 86 9.99 9.40 14.82
C SER A 86 10.42 10.53 15.76
N GLU A 87 10.15 10.38 17.06
CA GLU A 87 10.49 11.34 18.11
C GLU A 87 11.91 11.10 18.65
N ASP A 88 12.50 9.93 18.38
CA ASP A 88 13.88 9.61 18.75
C ASP A 88 14.89 10.52 18.03
N GLU A 89 15.82 11.11 18.79
CA GLU A 89 16.88 11.96 18.25
C GLU A 89 17.74 11.19 17.22
N GLY A 90 17.78 11.69 15.99
CA GLY A 90 18.51 11.08 14.87
C GLY A 90 17.67 10.10 14.03
N ALA A 91 16.44 9.79 14.42
CA ALA A 91 15.52 9.06 13.55
C ALA A 91 15.05 9.99 12.42
N GLY A 92 15.42 9.68 11.17
CA GLY A 92 14.99 10.46 10.00
C GLY A 92 13.46 10.55 9.90
N LYS A 93 12.94 11.59 9.23
CA LYS A 93 11.49 11.77 9.07
C LYS A 93 10.89 10.65 8.20
N TRP A 94 9.72 10.17 8.59
CA TRP A 94 8.91 9.26 7.77
C TRP A 94 8.01 10.07 6.83
N LEU A 95 7.94 9.67 5.57
CA LEU A 95 7.08 10.27 4.56
C LEU A 95 5.78 9.48 4.43
N ASP A 96 4.64 10.16 4.50
CA ASP A 96 3.34 9.56 4.23
C ASP A 96 3.07 9.56 2.73
N VAL A 97 3.04 8.38 2.11
CA VAL A 97 2.78 8.21 0.66
C VAL A 97 1.42 7.57 0.39
N SER A 98 0.53 7.57 1.39
CA SER A 98 -0.74 6.83 1.32
C SER A 98 -1.59 7.22 0.11
N ASP A 99 -1.74 8.52 -0.17
CA ASP A 99 -2.62 9.01 -1.23
C ASP A 99 -2.06 8.73 -2.63
N GLU A 100 -0.74 8.81 -2.79
CA GLU A 100 -0.05 8.52 -4.05
C GLU A 100 -0.19 7.05 -4.42
N VAL A 101 0.18 6.17 -3.48
CA VAL A 101 0.18 4.72 -3.74
C VAL A 101 -1.24 4.19 -3.93
N THR A 102 -2.21 4.71 -3.16
CA THR A 102 -3.61 4.26 -3.30
C THR A 102 -4.16 4.62 -4.68
N LYS A 103 -3.87 5.82 -5.21
CA LYS A 103 -4.28 6.21 -6.57
C LYS A 103 -3.70 5.32 -7.66
N GLU A 104 -2.44 4.93 -7.54
CA GLU A 104 -1.83 3.99 -8.48
C GLU A 104 -2.49 2.62 -8.41
N MET A 105 -2.75 2.12 -7.20
CA MET A 105 -3.46 0.87 -7.01
C MET A 105 -4.87 0.95 -7.62
N GLU A 106 -5.61 2.02 -7.39
CA GLU A 106 -6.93 2.25 -8.00
C GLU A 106 -6.86 2.26 -9.54
N ALA A 107 -5.82 2.85 -10.13
CA ALA A 107 -5.62 2.84 -11.57
C ALA A 107 -5.39 1.43 -12.13
N VAL A 108 -4.61 0.58 -11.43
CA VAL A 108 -4.44 -0.85 -11.80
C VAL A 108 -5.80 -1.56 -11.81
N TRP A 109 -6.57 -1.46 -10.74
CA TRP A 109 -7.84 -2.20 -10.64
C TRP A 109 -8.90 -1.67 -11.61
N LYS A 110 -8.96 -0.37 -11.81
CA LYS A 110 -9.87 0.25 -12.79
C LYS A 110 -9.54 -0.15 -14.22
N SER A 111 -8.26 -0.30 -14.54
CA SER A 111 -7.82 -0.79 -15.85
C SER A 111 -8.34 -2.20 -16.14
N GLU A 112 -8.19 -3.12 -15.19
CA GLU A 112 -8.47 -4.54 -15.41
C GLU A 112 -9.94 -4.92 -15.21
N CYS A 113 -10.64 -4.26 -14.28
CA CYS A 113 -12.01 -4.60 -13.87
C CYS A 113 -13.05 -3.53 -14.26
N GLY A 114 -12.63 -2.40 -14.85
CA GLY A 114 -13.52 -1.30 -15.23
C GLY A 114 -13.99 -0.44 -14.05
N GLU A 115 -14.93 0.47 -14.31
CA GLU A 115 -15.39 1.49 -13.32
C GLU A 115 -16.11 0.89 -12.09
N GLU A 116 -16.69 -0.31 -12.21
CA GLU A 116 -17.42 -0.98 -11.12
C GLU A 116 -16.52 -1.88 -10.25
N TRP A 117 -15.19 -1.86 -10.42
CA TRP A 117 -14.25 -2.73 -9.71
C TRP A 117 -14.44 -2.75 -8.19
N VAL A 118 -14.79 -1.61 -7.58
CA VAL A 118 -15.03 -1.50 -6.12
C VAL A 118 -16.18 -2.41 -5.70
N ARG A 119 -17.24 -2.50 -6.51
CA ARG A 119 -18.41 -3.33 -6.25
C ARG A 119 -18.04 -4.81 -6.30
N GLU A 120 -17.29 -5.21 -7.32
CA GLU A 120 -16.82 -6.61 -7.49
C GLU A 120 -15.96 -7.10 -6.33
N ILE A 121 -15.13 -6.22 -5.74
CA ILE A 121 -14.27 -6.55 -4.59
C ILE A 121 -15.01 -6.48 -3.24
N CYS A 122 -16.07 -5.66 -3.16
CA CYS A 122 -16.81 -5.44 -1.92
C CYS A 122 -17.92 -6.47 -1.66
N ASP A 123 -18.48 -7.08 -2.72
CA ASP A 123 -19.50 -8.14 -2.66
C ASP A 123 -18.92 -9.46 -2.12
#